data_AF-A0A2R7SLE9-F1
#
_entry.id   AF-A0A2R7SLE9-F1
#
_cell.length_a   1.000
_cell.length_b   1.000
_cell.length_c   1.000
_cell.angle_alpha   90.00
_cell.angle_beta   90.00
_cell.angle_gamma   90.00
#
_symmetry.space_group_name_H-M   'P 1'
#
loop_
_entity.id
_entity.type
_entity.pdbx_description
1 polymer ?
#
loop_
_entity_poly.entity_id
_entity_poly.type
_entity_poly.pdbx_seq_one_letter_code
_entity_poly.pdbx_strand_id
1 'polypeptide(L)'
;MFVRKADAAQVADNVTQLHRVAMAEGAGVAGAFRVFAQMDAARQGKRANDRVVLSSIEVAKGLEFDHVLIPHLTAGEFGAGSTENRNLLYVALTRARQRLTLGFDPARPSRFLRDAGFLC
;
A
#
# COMPACT_ATOMS: atom_id res chain seq x y z
N MET A 1 22.82 6.49 -19.60
CA MET A 1 21.39 6.20 -19.82
C MET A 1 20.96 6.98 -21.05
N PHE A 2 20.74 6.32 -22.19
CA PHE A 2 20.35 6.98 -23.44
C PHE A 2 18.83 6.97 -23.57
N VAL A 3 18.20 8.15 -23.53
CA VAL A 3 16.76 8.32 -23.74
C VAL A 3 16.52 8.29 -25.26
N ARG A 4 15.63 7.42 -25.74
CA ARG A 4 15.30 7.37 -27.18
C ARG A 4 14.48 8.61 -27.52
N LYS A 5 14.64 9.16 -28.74
CA LYS A 5 13.87 10.35 -29.17
C LYS A 5 12.36 10.19 -29.03
N ALA A 6 11.85 8.97 -29.24
CA ALA A 6 10.44 8.64 -29.04
C ALA A 6 10.00 8.77 -27.56
N ASP A 7 10.86 8.37 -26.62
CA ASP A 7 10.58 8.47 -25.18
C ASP A 7 10.53 9.95 -24.75
N ALA A 8 11.41 10.79 -25.29
CA ALA A 8 11.41 12.22 -25.01
C ALA A 8 10.15 12.92 -25.55
N ALA A 9 9.69 12.53 -26.75
CA ALA A 9 8.46 13.07 -27.33
C ALA A 9 7.22 12.66 -26.49
N GLN A 10 7.17 11.41 -26.05
CA GLN A 10 6.09 10.92 -25.19
C GLN A 10 6.06 11.64 -23.83
N VAL A 11 7.23 11.88 -23.24
CA VAL A 11 7.33 12.63 -21.98
C VAL A 11 6.86 14.08 -22.15
N ALA A 12 7.27 14.75 -23.23
CA ALA A 12 6.82 16.11 -23.52
C ALA A 12 5.31 16.19 -23.72
N ASP A 13 4.72 15.21 -24.42
CA ASP A 13 3.27 15.16 -24.64
C ASP A 13 2.51 14.91 -23.34
N ASN A 14 3.00 13.97 -22.51
CA ASN A 14 2.44 13.70 -21.17
C ASN A 14 2.46 14.95 -20.28
N VAL A 15 3.58 15.68 -20.23
CA VAL A 15 3.71 16.93 -19.45
C VAL A 15 2.77 18.01 -19.99
N THR A 16 2.66 18.15 -21.31
CA THR A 16 1.75 19.11 -21.94
C THR A 16 0.29 18.81 -21.60
N GLN A 17 -0.08 17.53 -21.66
CA GLN A 17 -1.43 17.07 -21.34
C GLN A 17 -1.75 17.26 -19.85
N LEU A 18 -0.79 16.99 -18.96
CA LEU A 18 -0.90 17.25 -17.53
C LEU A 18 -1.12 18.75 -17.23
N HIS A 19 -0.37 19.63 -17.91
CA HIS A 19 -0.52 21.07 -17.79
C HIS A 19 -1.90 21.54 -18.25
N ARG A 20 -2.43 21.02 -19.36
CA ARG A 20 -3.79 21.36 -19.81
C ARG A 20 -4.86 20.96 -18.79
N VAL A 21 -4.76 19.76 -18.22
CA VAL A 21 -5.69 19.29 -17.19
C VAL A 21 -5.61 20.16 -15.94
N ALA A 22 -4.40 20.56 -15.52
CA ALA A 22 -4.20 21.46 -14.40
C ALA A 22 -4.80 22.86 -14.62
N MET A 23 -4.75 23.38 -15.86
CA MET A 23 -5.20 24.74 -16.20
C MET A 23 -6.69 24.83 -16.56
N ALA A 24 -7.32 23.74 -17.00
CA ALA A 24 -8.74 23.73 -17.35
C ALA A 24 -9.68 24.10 -16.19
N GLU A 25 -9.22 23.92 -14.95
CA GLU A 25 -10.01 24.19 -13.73
C GLU A 25 -9.81 25.61 -13.18
N GLY A 26 -9.04 26.46 -13.86
CA GLY A 26 -8.91 27.89 -13.55
C GLY A 26 -8.34 28.22 -12.17
N ALA A 27 -7.87 27.24 -11.41
CA ALA A 27 -7.59 27.38 -9.99
C ALA A 27 -6.12 27.12 -9.63
N GLY A 28 -5.16 27.58 -10.44
CA GLY A 28 -3.73 27.50 -10.12
C GLY A 28 -3.25 26.12 -9.63
N VAL A 29 -2.18 26.09 -8.83
CA VAL A 29 -1.60 24.83 -8.32
C VAL A 29 -2.58 24.05 -7.42
N ALA A 30 -3.37 24.76 -6.60
CA ALA A 30 -4.32 24.12 -5.68
C ALA A 30 -5.48 23.41 -6.41
N GLY A 31 -5.96 23.98 -7.51
CA GLY A 31 -6.96 23.39 -8.40
C GLY A 31 -6.44 22.12 -9.05
N ALA A 32 -5.22 22.16 -9.56
CA ALA A 32 -4.55 20.99 -10.13
C ALA A 32 -4.48 19.84 -9.10
N PHE A 33 -4.08 20.12 -7.85
CA PHE A 33 -4.05 19.12 -6.78
C PHE A 33 -5.43 18.52 -6.48
N ARG A 34 -6.51 19.33 -6.46
CA ARG A 34 -7.87 18.81 -6.25
C ARG A 34 -8.29 17.85 -7.37
N VAL A 35 -8.03 18.21 -8.62
CA VAL A 35 -8.37 17.39 -9.79
C VAL A 35 -7.63 16.06 -9.75
N PHE A 36 -6.33 16.08 -9.46
CA PHE A 36 -5.55 14.85 -9.34
C PHE A 36 -6.02 13.98 -8.18
N ALA A 37 -6.32 14.57 -7.02
CA ALA A 37 -6.87 13.83 -5.89
C ALA A 37 -8.25 13.21 -6.22
N GLN A 38 -9.12 13.94 -6.93
CA GLN A 38 -10.41 13.42 -7.38
C GLN A 38 -10.27 12.28 -8.40
N MET A 39 -9.36 12.41 -9.36
CA MET A 39 -9.10 11.37 -10.35
C MET A 39 -8.50 10.10 -9.71
N ASP A 40 -7.61 10.27 -8.73
CA ASP A 40 -7.04 9.16 -8.00
C ASP A 40 -8.09 8.49 -7.10
N ALA A 41 -8.89 9.27 -6.38
CA ALA A 41 -10.02 8.76 -5.58
C ALA A 41 -11.05 8.01 -6.46
N ALA A 42 -11.39 8.53 -7.64
CA ALA A 42 -12.30 7.86 -8.57
C ALA A 42 -11.74 6.54 -9.12
N ARG A 43 -10.41 6.47 -9.35
CA ARG A 43 -9.73 5.24 -9.76
C ARG A 43 -9.64 4.23 -8.62
N GLN A 44 -9.39 4.69 -7.40
CA GLN A 44 -9.37 3.86 -6.20
C GLN A 44 -10.77 3.27 -5.92
N GLY A 45 -11.82 4.09 -5.96
CA GLY A 45 -13.21 3.65 -5.72
C GLY A 45 -13.71 2.60 -6.72
N LYS A 46 -13.34 2.70 -8.01
CA LYS A 46 -13.71 1.69 -9.02
C LYS A 46 -12.92 0.38 -8.93
N ARG A 47 -11.74 0.38 -8.29
CA ARG A 47 -10.90 -0.82 -8.12
C ARG A 47 -11.10 -1.51 -6.77
N ALA A 48 -11.48 -0.76 -5.75
CA ALA A 48 -11.57 -1.25 -4.37
C ALA A 48 -12.74 -2.21 -4.11
N ASN A 49 -13.80 -2.18 -4.91
CA ASN A 49 -15.08 -2.71 -4.46
C ASN A 49 -15.31 -4.22 -4.69
N ASP A 50 -14.38 -4.99 -5.29
CA ASP A 50 -14.66 -6.43 -5.51
C ASP A 50 -13.41 -7.33 -5.68
N ARG A 51 -12.25 -6.93 -5.15
CA ARG A 51 -11.02 -7.73 -5.31
C ARG A 51 -10.25 -7.85 -4.01
N VAL A 52 -9.86 -9.08 -3.68
CA VAL A 52 -8.89 -9.39 -2.63
C VAL A 52 -7.50 -9.43 -3.27
N VAL A 53 -6.53 -8.75 -2.65
CA VAL A 53 -5.13 -8.78 -3.06
C VAL A 53 -4.38 -9.76 -2.16
N LEU A 54 -3.84 -10.83 -2.74
CA LEU A 54 -2.90 -11.72 -2.07
C LEU A 54 -1.49 -11.30 -2.45
N SER A 55 -0.67 -10.94 -1.46
CA SER A 55 0.69 -10.45 -1.66
C SER A 55 1.59 -10.92 -0.52
N SER A 56 2.88 -11.02 -0.80
CA SER A 56 3.88 -11.08 0.26
C SER A 56 4.02 -9.71 0.95
N ILE A 57 4.62 -9.69 2.15
CA ILE A 57 4.81 -8.47 2.94
C ILE A 57 5.77 -7.51 2.25
N GLU A 58 6.81 -8.05 1.61
CA GLU A 58 7.84 -7.29 0.90
C GLU A 58 7.25 -6.49 -0.25
N VAL A 59 6.36 -7.10 -1.02
CA VAL A 59 5.66 -6.46 -2.15
C VAL A 59 4.62 -5.45 -1.66
N ALA A 60 4.03 -5.68 -0.49
CA ALA A 60 3.07 -4.75 0.11
C ALA A 60 3.72 -3.48 0.71
N LYS A 61 5.06 -3.41 0.76
CA LYS A 61 5.77 -2.26 1.32
C LYS A 61 5.44 -0.98 0.54
N GLY A 62 4.98 0.04 1.25
CA GLY A 62 4.58 1.33 0.67
C GLY A 62 3.15 1.35 0.11
N LEU A 63 2.45 0.22 0.11
CA LEU A 63 1.02 0.15 -0.16
C LEU A 63 0.24 0.19 1.16
N GLU A 64 -1.01 0.65 1.11
CA GLU A 64 -1.90 0.65 2.27
C GLU A 64 -3.29 0.18 1.84
N PHE A 65 -3.98 -0.51 2.74
CA PHE A 65 -5.29 -1.12 2.51
C PHE A 65 -6.23 -0.82 3.66
N ASP A 66 -7.52 -0.67 3.39
CA ASP A 66 -8.51 -0.42 4.44
C ASP A 66 -8.59 -1.60 5.42
N HIS A 67 -8.52 -2.83 4.92
CA HIS A 67 -8.48 -4.05 5.72
C HIS A 67 -7.31 -4.94 5.31
N VAL A 68 -6.47 -5.31 6.27
CA VAL A 68 -5.39 -6.30 6.09
C VAL A 68 -5.66 -7.53 6.96
N LEU A 69 -5.51 -8.71 6.35
CA LEU A 69 -5.50 -10.00 7.03
C LEU A 69 -4.08 -10.57 6.99
N ILE A 70 -3.50 -10.82 8.16
CA ILE A 70 -2.18 -11.45 8.29
C ILE A 70 -2.40 -12.86 8.85
N PRO A 71 -2.31 -13.92 8.02
CA PRO A 71 -2.46 -15.29 8.48
C PRO A 71 -1.15 -15.82 9.08
N HIS A 72 -1.21 -17.01 9.67
CA HIS A 72 -0.05 -17.79 10.11
C HIS A 72 0.83 -17.11 11.17
N LEU A 73 0.23 -16.35 12.08
CA LEU A 73 0.91 -15.80 13.27
C LEU A 73 0.94 -16.80 14.42
N THR A 74 1.06 -18.09 14.11
CA THR A 74 1.29 -19.19 15.04
C THR A 74 2.80 -19.37 15.28
N ALA A 75 3.17 -19.87 16.46
CA ALA A 75 4.55 -20.19 16.78
C ALA A 75 5.15 -21.18 15.76
N GLY A 76 6.27 -20.79 15.14
CA GLY A 76 6.99 -21.59 14.15
C GLY A 76 6.57 -21.33 12.69
N GLU A 77 5.45 -20.67 12.43
CA GLU A 77 4.97 -20.41 11.06
C GLU A 77 5.51 -19.09 10.50
N PHE A 78 5.42 -18.02 11.29
CA PHE A 78 5.97 -16.71 10.93
C PHE A 78 7.43 -16.60 11.40
N GLY A 79 8.30 -17.47 10.87
CA GLY A 79 9.77 -17.46 11.03
C GLY A 79 10.32 -17.27 12.46
N ALA A 80 10.93 -18.31 13.01
CA ALA A 80 11.53 -18.23 14.34
C ALA A 80 12.68 -17.20 14.39
N GLY A 81 12.69 -16.33 15.39
CA GLY A 81 13.96 -15.79 15.87
C GLY A 81 14.35 -14.40 15.41
N SER A 82 14.27 -14.08 14.13
CA SER A 82 15.08 -12.97 13.59
C SER A 82 14.47 -11.57 13.79
N THR A 83 15.35 -10.57 13.95
CA THR A 83 15.01 -9.14 13.86
C THR A 83 14.36 -8.81 12.53
N GLU A 84 14.73 -9.50 11.45
CA GLU A 84 14.17 -9.31 10.12
C GLU A 84 12.69 -9.69 10.04
N ASN A 85 12.30 -10.82 10.64
CA ASN A 85 10.89 -11.22 10.71
C ASN A 85 10.08 -10.22 11.54
N ARG A 86 10.66 -9.69 12.62
CA ARG A 86 10.01 -8.63 13.41
C ARG A 86 9.76 -7.36 12.57
N ASN A 87 10.74 -6.95 11.77
CA ASN A 87 10.61 -5.80 10.87
C ASN A 87 9.57 -6.06 9.78
N LEU A 88 9.52 -7.26 9.20
CA LEU A 88 8.48 -7.65 8.25
C LEU A 88 7.09 -7.60 8.89
N LEU A 89 6.92 -8.14 10.10
CA LEU A 89 5.64 -8.05 10.79
C LEU A 89 5.22 -6.60 11.01
N TYR A 90 6.15 -5.74 11.46
CA TYR A 90 5.86 -4.31 11.61
C TYR A 90 5.39 -3.66 10.30
N VAL A 91 6.03 -3.99 9.17
CA VAL A 91 5.57 -3.54 7.86
C VAL A 91 4.14 -4.01 7.61
N ALA A 92 3.85 -5.31 7.81
CA ALA A 92 2.52 -5.88 7.57
C ALA A 92 1.43 -5.24 8.45
N LEU A 93 1.70 -5.05 9.75
CA LEU A 93 0.78 -4.43 10.71
C LEU A 93 0.43 -2.99 10.29
N THR A 94 1.41 -2.25 9.80
CA THR A 94 1.24 -0.84 9.39
C THR A 94 0.64 -0.67 7.99
N ARG A 95 0.32 -1.76 7.27
CA ARG A 95 -0.37 -1.65 5.96
C ARG A 95 -1.88 -1.43 6.13
N ALA A 96 -2.43 -1.70 7.33
CA ALA A 96 -3.85 -1.55 7.63
C ALA A 96 -4.21 -0.11 7.99
N ARG A 97 -5.20 0.49 7.31
CA ARG A 97 -5.69 1.83 7.60
C ARG A 97 -6.87 1.86 8.56
N GLN A 98 -7.80 0.91 8.44
CA GLN A 98 -9.04 0.88 9.23
C GLN A 98 -9.18 -0.39 10.05
N ARG A 99 -8.82 -1.55 9.48
CA ARG A 99 -9.00 -2.84 10.14
C ARG A 99 -7.80 -3.75 9.92
N LEU A 100 -7.38 -4.39 10.99
CA LEU A 100 -6.35 -5.42 11.00
C LEU A 100 -6.95 -6.72 11.54
N THR A 101 -6.69 -7.84 10.89
CA THR A 101 -7.11 -9.17 11.36
C THR A 101 -5.91 -10.11 11.38
N LEU A 102 -5.67 -10.70 12.56
CA LEU A 102 -4.52 -11.56 12.82
C LEU A 102 -5.02 -13.00 12.94
N GLY A 103 -4.54 -13.89 12.06
CA GLY A 103 -4.87 -15.30 12.07
C GLY A 103 -3.76 -16.12 12.74
N PHE A 104 -4.09 -16.84 13.82
CA PHE A 104 -3.16 -17.70 14.55
C PHE A 104 -3.92 -18.79 15.31
N ASP A 105 -3.21 -19.87 15.67
CA ASP A 105 -3.68 -20.89 16.60
C ASP A 105 -3.58 -20.37 18.06
N PRO A 106 -4.70 -20.21 18.80
CA PRO A 106 -4.70 -19.68 20.17
C PRO A 106 -3.90 -20.54 21.17
N ALA A 107 -3.73 -21.83 20.90
CA ALA A 107 -2.92 -22.70 21.76
C ALA A 107 -1.41 -22.46 21.59
N ARG A 108 -1.00 -21.87 20.47
CA ARG A 108 0.41 -21.67 20.09
C ARG A 108 0.63 -20.31 19.42
N PRO A 109 0.31 -19.19 20.08
CA PRO A 109 0.48 -17.87 19.47
C PRO A 109 1.95 -17.61 19.16
N SER A 110 2.24 -16.94 18.04
CA SER A 110 3.58 -16.43 17.77
C SER A 110 4.00 -15.46 18.86
N ARG A 111 5.25 -15.56 19.31
CA ARG A 111 5.83 -14.61 20.28
C ARG A 111 5.71 -13.15 19.80
N PHE A 112 5.71 -12.93 18.48
CA PHE A 112 5.61 -11.57 17.94
C PHE A 112 4.27 -10.89 18.25
N LEU A 113 3.22 -11.67 18.52
CA LEU A 113 1.93 -11.15 19.01
C LEU A 113 2.07 -10.61 20.45
N ARG A 114 2.85 -11.28 21.31
CA ARG A 114 3.16 -10.80 22.66
C ARG A 114 4.07 -9.57 22.60
N ASP A 115 5.11 -9.61 21.78
CA ASP A 115 6.06 -8.50 21.62
C ASP A 115 5.38 -7.23 21.09
N ALA A 116 4.34 -7.37 20.27
CA ALA A 116 3.54 -6.27 19.75
C ALA A 116 2.41 -5.83 20.70
N GLY A 117 2.24 -6.49 21.86
CA GLY A 117 1.22 -6.15 22.85
C GLY A 117 -0.20 -6.62 22.50
N PHE A 118 -0.36 -7.53 21.54
CA PHE A 118 -1.67 -8.09 21.19
C PHE A 118 -2.14 -9.17 22.17
N LEU A 119 -1.23 -9.76 22.95
CA LEU A 119 -1.51 -10.81 23.92
C LEU A 119 -0.76 -10.53 25.23
N CYS A 120 -1.44 -10.77 26.36
CA CYS A 120 -0.87 -10.71 27.70
C CYS A 120 -0.10 -12.00 28.05
#